data_AF-A0A972S2Z3-F1
#
_entry.id   AF-A0A972S2Z3-F1
#
_cell.length_a   1.000
_cell.length_b   1.000
_cell.length_c   1.000
_cell.angle_alpha   90.00
_cell.angle_beta   90.00
_cell.angle_gamma   90.00
#
_symmetry.space_group_name_H-M   'P 1'
#
loop_
_entity.id
_entity.type
_entity.pdbx_description
1 polymer ?
#
loop_
_entity_poly.entity_id
_entity_poly.type
_entity_poly.pdbx_seq_one_letter_code
_entity_poly.pdbx_strand_id
1 'polypeptide(L)'
;MFHWLEKRPFLFAVGVFVVIAFAGLIEILPDFGKAARPVIGTKPYSVLELTGRHVYIKNSCNACHSQLIRPFKAETDRYGHYSLSGEYAYDRPFLWGSKRTGPD
;
A
#
# COMPACT_ATOMS: atom_id res chain seq x y z
N MET A 1 7.61 21.86 32.51
CA MET A 1 6.82 22.65 31.55
C MET A 1 5.48 21.99 31.17
N PHE A 2 5.22 20.68 31.40
CA PHE A 2 3.86 20.10 31.28
C PHE A 2 3.47 19.22 32.47
N HIS A 3 3.77 19.69 33.67
CA HIS A 3 3.62 18.91 34.91
C HIS A 3 2.18 18.43 35.18
N TRP A 4 1.18 19.16 34.67
CA TRP A 4 -0.24 18.82 34.78
C TRP A 4 -0.66 17.65 33.87
N LEU A 5 0.09 17.40 32.79
CA LEU A 5 -0.11 16.31 31.84
C LEU A 5 0.78 15.10 32.17
N GLU A 6 2.07 15.34 32.41
CA GLU A 6 3.08 14.31 32.70
C GLU A 6 2.76 13.49 33.96
N LYS A 7 2.11 14.10 34.95
CA LYS A 7 1.72 13.43 36.21
C LYS A 7 0.39 12.67 36.13
N ARG A 8 -0.34 12.76 35.02
CA ARG A 8 -1.66 12.14 34.84
C ARG A 8 -1.60 11.13 33.70
N PRO A 9 -1.23 9.86 33.97
CA PRO A 9 -1.01 8.85 32.94
C PRO A 9 -2.18 8.69 31.96
N PHE A 10 -3.42 8.79 32.45
CA PHE A 10 -4.61 8.71 31.61
C PHE A 10 -4.68 9.86 30.59
N LEU A 11 -4.49 11.11 31.02
CA LEU A 11 -4.53 12.27 30.10
C LEU A 11 -3.39 12.23 29.10
N PHE A 12 -2.21 11.77 29.53
CA PHE A 12 -1.07 11.57 28.63
C PHE A 12 -1.37 10.49 27.58
N ALA A 13 -1.93 9.35 27.97
CA ALA A 13 -2.32 8.28 27.05
C ALA A 13 -3.36 8.74 26.03
N VAL A 14 -4.39 9.49 26.47
CA VAL A 14 -5.40 10.08 25.57
C VAL A 14 -4.74 11.05 24.58
N GLY A 15 -3.84 11.92 25.06
CA GLY A 15 -3.11 12.85 24.19
C GLY A 15 -2.29 12.13 23.12
N VAL A 16 -1.53 11.09 23.50
CA VAL A 16 -0.76 10.26 22.55
C VAL A 16 -1.69 9.56 21.55
N PHE A 17 -2.80 8.98 22.02
CA PHE A 17 -3.78 8.35 21.16
C PHE A 17 -4.33 9.32 20.12
N VAL A 18 -4.74 10.53 20.53
CA VAL A 18 -5.27 11.54 19.61
C VAL A 18 -4.25 11.91 18.55
N VAL A 19 -2.97 12.08 18.91
CA VAL A 19 -1.90 12.40 17.95
C VAL A 19 -1.71 11.27 16.93
N ILE A 20 -1.63 10.02 17.39
CA ILE A 20 -1.45 8.86 16.50
C ILE A 20 -2.68 8.67 15.59
N ALA A 21 -3.89 8.77 16.15
CA ALA A 21 -5.13 8.62 15.40
C ALA A 21 -5.30 9.72 14.35
N PHE A 22 -4.92 10.96 14.68
CA PHE A 22 -4.98 12.08 13.75
C PHE A 22 -4.04 11.89 12.55
N ALA A 23 -2.81 11.41 12.78
CA ALA A 23 -1.87 11.08 11.72
C ALA A 23 -2.43 9.99 10.79
N GLY A 24 -2.94 8.89 11.37
CA GLY A 24 -3.56 7.81 10.59
C GLY A 24 -4.78 8.26 9.79
N LEU A 25 -5.61 9.14 10.35
CA LEU A 25 -6.80 9.66 9.67
C LEU A 25 -6.44 10.49 8.43
N ILE A 26 -5.42 11.35 8.54
CA ILE A 26 -4.97 12.21 7.44
C ILE A 26 -4.30 11.40 6.32
N GLU A 27 -3.55 10.36 6.66
CA GLU A 27 -2.84 9.55 5.66
C GLU A 27 -3.77 8.54 4.97
N ILE A 28 -4.59 7.81 5.75
CA ILE A 28 -5.34 6.65 5.24
C ILE A 28 -6.59 7.07 4.47
N LEU A 29 -7.41 8.00 5.01
CA LEU A 29 -8.73 8.28 4.44
C LEU A 29 -8.67 8.87 3.02
N PRO A 30 -7.82 9.88 2.73
CA PRO A 30 -7.76 10.45 1.38
C PRO A 30 -7.21 9.46 0.35
N ASP A 31 -6.28 8.60 0.75
CA ASP A 31 -5.65 7.65 -0.16
C ASP A 31 -6.56 6.45 -0.48
N PHE A 32 -7.28 5.94 0.52
CA PHE A 32 -8.26 4.87 0.33
C PHE A 32 -9.26 5.19 -0.80
N GLY A 33 -9.76 6.43 -0.83
CA GLY A 33 -10.70 6.89 -1.87
C GLY A 33 -10.08 6.99 -3.27
N LYS A 34 -8.76 7.16 -3.38
CA LYS A 34 -8.02 7.19 -4.66
C LYS A 34 -7.69 5.78 -5.13
N ALA A 35 -7.14 4.94 -4.26
CA ALA A 35 -6.73 3.57 -4.57
C ALA A 35 -7.92 2.64 -4.89
N ALA A 36 -9.11 2.93 -4.37
CA ALA A 36 -10.31 2.13 -4.65
C ALA A 36 -10.90 2.34 -6.06
N ARG A 37 -10.42 3.33 -6.83
CA ARG A 37 -10.97 3.63 -8.16
C ARG A 37 -10.18 2.88 -9.24
N PRO A 38 -10.78 1.89 -9.93
CA PRO A 38 -10.10 1.17 -10.99
C PRO A 38 -9.80 2.09 -12.17
N VAL A 39 -8.68 1.85 -12.87
CA VAL A 39 -8.45 2.47 -14.17
C VAL A 39 -9.41 1.90 -15.21
N ILE A 40 -9.64 2.64 -16.29
CA ILE A 40 -10.61 2.26 -17.33
C ILE A 40 -10.20 0.92 -17.93
N GLY A 41 -11.11 -0.05 -17.91
CA GLY A 41 -10.91 -1.38 -18.47
C GLY A 41 -10.37 -2.43 -17.48
N THR A 42 -9.98 -2.05 -16.26
CA THR A 42 -9.58 -3.03 -15.23
C THR A 42 -10.78 -3.84 -14.77
N LYS A 43 -10.66 -5.17 -14.86
CA LYS A 43 -11.66 -6.12 -14.41
C LYS A 43 -11.13 -6.92 -13.21
N PRO A 44 -12.02 -7.43 -12.33
CA PRO A 44 -11.62 -8.40 -11.34
C PRO A 44 -10.94 -9.62 -11.97
N TYR A 45 -10.00 -10.21 -11.25
CA TYR A 45 -9.33 -11.44 -11.67
C TYR A 45 -10.34 -12.57 -11.93
N SER A 46 -10.11 -13.35 -12.98
CA SER A 46 -10.78 -14.63 -13.16
C SER A 46 -10.41 -15.61 -12.05
N VAL A 47 -11.17 -16.70 -11.90
CA VAL A 47 -10.93 -17.72 -10.88
C VAL A 47 -9.53 -18.32 -11.00
N LEU A 48 -9.06 -18.56 -12.23
CA LEU A 48 -7.73 -19.13 -12.48
C LEU A 48 -6.63 -18.15 -12.09
N GLU A 49 -6.75 -16.87 -12.47
CA GLU A 49 -5.78 -15.83 -12.12
C GLU A 49 -5.73 -15.59 -10.61
N LEU A 50 -6.88 -15.58 -9.93
CA LEU A 50 -6.95 -15.43 -8.49
C LEU A 50 -6.26 -16.60 -7.79
N THR A 51 -6.46 -17.84 -8.28
CA THR A 51 -5.77 -19.03 -7.77
C THR A 51 -4.25 -18.91 -7.98
N GLY A 52 -3.81 -18.48 -9.17
CA GLY A 52 -2.40 -18.23 -9.46
C GLY A 52 -1.79 -17.15 -8.55
N ARG A 53 -2.54 -16.09 -8.25
CA ARG A 53 -2.16 -15.03 -7.32
C ARG A 53 -1.98 -15.56 -5.90
N HIS A 54 -2.85 -16.46 -5.44
CA HIS A 54 -2.64 -17.14 -4.15
C HIS A 54 -1.37 -17.98 -4.13
N VAL A 55 -1.01 -18.62 -5.24
CA VAL A 55 0.27 -19.34 -5.36
C VAL A 55 1.45 -18.37 -5.31
N TYR A 56 1.36 -17.22 -6.01
CA TYR A 56 2.37 -16.16 -5.96
C TYR A 56 2.63 -15.66 -4.52
N ILE A 57 1.56 -15.45 -3.75
CA ILE A 57 1.65 -15.07 -2.33
C ILE A 57 2.24 -16.21 -1.50
N LYS A 58 1.76 -17.44 -1.69
CA LYS A 58 2.22 -18.62 -0.93
C LYS A 58 3.72 -18.87 -1.10
N ASN A 59 4.25 -18.62 -2.29
CA ASN A 59 5.66 -18.78 -2.60
C ASN A 59 6.50 -17.53 -2.27
N SER A 60 5.89 -16.50 -1.67
CA SER A 60 6.56 -15.25 -1.30
C SER A 60 7.29 -14.59 -2.47
N CYS A 61 6.70 -14.65 -3.67
CA CYS A 61 7.31 -14.06 -4.86
C CYS A 61 7.50 -12.54 -4.68
N ASN A 62 6.60 -11.88 -3.95
CA ASN A 62 6.67 -10.45 -3.60
C ASN A 62 7.86 -10.06 -2.71
N ALA A 63 8.58 -11.02 -2.13
CA ALA A 63 9.81 -10.75 -1.36
C ALA A 63 11.03 -10.50 -2.27
N CYS A 64 10.98 -10.99 -3.51
CA CYS A 64 12.05 -10.82 -4.50
C CYS A 64 11.64 -9.93 -5.68
N HIS A 65 10.35 -9.91 -6.03
CA HIS A 65 9.79 -9.17 -7.15
C HIS A 65 8.83 -8.11 -6.64
N SER A 66 9.00 -6.87 -7.07
CA SER A 66 8.00 -5.83 -6.81
C SER A 66 6.97 -5.79 -7.93
N GLN A 67 5.85 -5.15 -7.68
CA GLN A 67 4.82 -4.93 -8.70
C GLN A 67 4.41 -3.47 -8.63
N LEU A 68 5.38 -2.55 -8.77
CA LEU A 68 5.18 -1.11 -8.68
C LEU A 68 6.31 -0.37 -9.41
N ILE A 69 6.08 -0.04 -10.67
CA ILE A 69 6.99 0.72 -11.51
C ILE A 69 6.94 2.20 -11.10
N ARG A 70 8.08 2.76 -10.72
CA ARG A 70 8.19 4.16 -10.28
C ARG A 70 8.23 5.12 -11.47
N PRO A 71 7.75 6.38 -11.32
CA PRO A 71 7.69 7.36 -12.41
C PRO A 71 9.05 8.01 -12.71
N PHE A 72 10.06 7.19 -12.96
CA PHE A 72 11.39 7.62 -13.41
C PHE A 72 11.65 7.10 -14.81
N LYS A 73 12.31 7.90 -15.65
CA LYS A 73 12.59 7.50 -17.04
C LYS A 73 13.33 6.16 -17.15
N ALA A 74 14.31 5.90 -16.29
CA ALA A 74 15.05 4.64 -16.30
C ALA A 74 14.20 3.41 -15.91
N GLU A 75 13.18 3.60 -15.08
CA GLU A 75 12.22 2.54 -14.73
C GLU A 75 11.28 2.31 -15.91
N THR A 76 10.77 3.39 -16.51
CA THR A 76 9.81 3.27 -17.60
C THR A 76 10.43 2.72 -18.88
N ASP A 77 11.69 3.07 -19.16
CA ASP A 77 12.45 2.53 -20.29
C ASP A 77 12.75 1.03 -20.11
N ARG A 78 12.78 0.54 -18.85
CA ARG A 78 13.07 -0.87 -18.53
C ARG A 78 11.82 -1.74 -18.43
N TYR A 79 10.77 -1.24 -17.79
CA TYR A 79 9.59 -2.03 -17.39
C TYR A 79 8.28 -1.60 -18.06
N GLY A 80 8.24 -0.43 -18.70
CA GLY A 80 7.04 0.10 -19.36
C GLY A 80 6.41 1.27 -18.63
N HIS A 81 5.11 1.48 -18.78
CA HIS A 81 4.44 2.62 -18.13
C HIS A 81 4.55 2.55 -16.61
N TYR A 82 4.70 3.69 -15.93
CA TYR A 82 4.72 3.71 -14.47
C TYR A 82 3.37 3.27 -13.91
N SER A 83 3.40 2.63 -12.75
CA SER A 83 2.20 2.05 -12.17
C SER A 83 1.20 3.10 -11.71
N LEU A 84 -0.08 2.83 -11.91
CA LEU A 84 -1.18 3.70 -11.50
C LEU A 84 -1.92 3.08 -10.31
N SER A 85 -2.32 3.90 -9.34
CA SER A 85 -2.98 3.41 -8.12
C SER A 85 -4.23 2.56 -8.40
N GLY A 86 -4.98 2.89 -9.46
CA GLY A 86 -6.18 2.16 -9.85
C GLY A 86 -5.95 0.80 -10.52
N GLU A 87 -4.72 0.45 -10.89
CA GLU A 87 -4.38 -0.90 -11.40
C GLU A 87 -4.58 -1.96 -10.31
N TYR A 88 -4.40 -1.56 -9.06
CA TYR A 88 -4.44 -2.44 -7.87
C TYR A 88 -5.77 -2.37 -7.12
N ALA A 89 -6.82 -1.81 -7.72
CA ALA A 89 -8.11 -1.60 -7.05
C ALA A 89 -8.72 -2.91 -6.50
N TYR A 90 -8.47 -4.05 -7.19
CA TYR A 90 -8.95 -5.38 -6.81
C TYR A 90 -7.93 -6.20 -6.00
N ASP A 91 -6.74 -5.66 -5.73
CA ASP A 91 -5.70 -6.39 -5.03
C ASP A 91 -5.92 -6.40 -3.53
N ARG A 92 -6.17 -7.59 -2.98
CA ARG A 92 -6.32 -7.84 -1.55
C ARG A 92 -5.50 -9.09 -1.16
N PRO A 93 -4.41 -8.95 -0.38
CA PRO A 93 -3.68 -7.70 -0.05
C PRO A 93 -2.95 -7.13 -1.29
N PHE A 94 -2.49 -5.88 -1.26
CA PHE A 94 -1.62 -5.33 -2.31
C PHE A 94 -0.29 -6.09 -2.37
N LEU A 95 0.35 -6.13 -3.55
CA LEU A 95 1.61 -6.85 -3.79
C LEU A 95 2.74 -5.95 -4.32
N TRP A 96 2.67 -4.65 -4.00
CA TRP A 96 3.73 -3.67 -4.25
C TRP A 96 4.98 -4.07 -3.44
N GLY A 97 5.86 -4.88 -4.01
CA GLY A 97 7.02 -5.40 -3.29
C GLY A 97 7.91 -4.30 -2.73
N SER A 98 8.64 -4.63 -1.65
CA SER A 98 9.53 -3.72 -0.95
C SER A 98 11.01 -3.90 -1.33
N LYS A 99 11.32 -4.91 -2.14
CA LYS A 99 12.67 -5.29 -2.54
C LYS A 99 12.65 -5.87 -3.95
N ARG A 100 13.71 -5.59 -4.71
CA ARG A 100 13.99 -6.15 -6.04
C ARG A 100 15.28 -6.95 -6.02
N THR A 101 15.16 -8.24 -5.73
CA THR A 101 16.22 -9.21 -6.01
C THR A 101 16.07 -9.74 -7.44
N GLY A 102 14.83 -10.03 -7.83
CA GLY A 102 14.43 -10.11 -9.22
C GLY A 102 13.94 -8.75 -9.74
N PRO A 103 13.65 -8.66 -11.05
CA PRO A 103 13.00 -7.49 -11.64
C PRO A 103 11.62 -7.22 -11.01
N ASP A 104 11.10 -6.00 -11.20
CA ASP A 104 9.66 -5.75 -11.05
C ASP A 104 8.87 -6.69 -11.98
#